data_AF-A0A1X3JHQ3-F1
#
_entry.id   AF-A0A1X3JHQ3-F1
#
_cell.length_a   1.000
_cell.length_b   1.000
_cell.length_c   1.000
_cell.angle_alpha   90.00
_cell.angle_beta   90.00
_cell.angle_gamma   90.00
#
_symmetry.space_group_name_H-M   'P 1'
#
loop_
_entity.id
_entity.type
_entity.pdbx_description
1 polymer ?
#
loop_
_entity_poly.entity_id
_entity_poly.type
_entity_poly.pdbx_seq_one_letter_code
_entity_poly.pdbx_strand_id
1 'polypeptide(L)'
;MGKTISIKVLFGIYLLLMAGKVFAFSCNVDGGSSIGAGTTSVYVNLDPVIQPGQNLVVDLSQHISCWNDYGGWYDTDHINLVQGSAFAGSLQSYKGSLYWNNVTYPFPLTTNTNVLDIGDKTPMPLPLKLYITPVGAAGGVVIKAGEVIARIHMYKIATLGSGNPRNFTWNIISNNNVVMPTGGCTVDSRNVTVDLPDFPGSAEIPLGVYCSSEQKLSFYLSGATTDSSRQVFANTAPDATKASGVGVTLMRNGKILATGENVSLGTVNKSKVPLGLSATYGQTGNKVSAGTVQSVIGVTFIYE
;
A
#
# COMPACT_ATOMS: atom_id res chain seq x y z
N MET A 1 38.45 -33.24 47.82
CA MET A 1 38.74 -33.74 46.46
C MET A 1 38.49 -32.61 45.47
N GLY A 2 39.46 -31.70 45.34
CA GLY A 2 39.33 -30.50 44.50
C GLY A 2 39.52 -30.85 43.04
N LYS A 3 38.49 -30.68 42.21
CA LYS A 3 38.60 -30.87 40.76
C LYS A 3 39.34 -29.66 40.17
N THR A 4 40.59 -29.87 39.78
CA THR A 4 41.39 -28.89 39.03
C THR A 4 40.79 -28.76 37.63
N ILE A 5 40.10 -27.65 37.37
CA ILE A 5 39.62 -27.32 36.03
C ILE A 5 40.86 -27.00 35.19
N SER A 6 41.10 -27.81 34.14
CA SER A 6 42.26 -27.66 33.27
C SER A 6 42.25 -26.30 32.57
N ILE A 7 43.41 -25.66 32.47
CA ILE A 7 43.60 -24.37 31.80
C ILE A 7 43.08 -24.37 30.35
N LYS A 8 43.07 -25.53 29.69
CA LYS A 8 42.51 -25.72 28.34
C LYS A 8 40.98 -25.57 28.30
N VAL A 9 40.29 -25.99 29.36
CA VAL A 9 38.84 -25.85 29.50
C VAL A 9 38.46 -24.39 29.77
N LEU A 10 39.24 -23.71 30.62
CA LEU A 10 39.11 -22.26 30.84
C LEU A 10 39.37 -21.45 29.55
N PHE A 11 40.39 -21.83 28.77
CA PHE A 11 40.70 -21.18 27.49
C PHE A 11 39.63 -21.44 26.42
N GLY A 12 39.07 -22.66 26.38
CA GLY A 12 37.95 -23.01 25.49
C GLY A 12 36.66 -22.25 25.83
N ILE A 13 36.33 -22.13 27.13
CA ILE A 13 35.19 -21.32 27.60
C ILE A 13 35.42 -19.85 27.31
N TYR A 14 36.63 -19.33 27.48
CA TYR A 14 36.99 -17.95 27.12
C TYR A 14 36.83 -17.71 25.61
N LEU A 15 37.30 -18.60 24.74
CA LEU A 15 37.10 -18.50 23.29
C LEU A 15 35.62 -18.57 22.88
N LEU A 16 34.82 -19.40 23.55
CA LEU A 16 33.36 -19.47 23.33
C LEU A 16 32.62 -18.22 23.84
N LEU A 17 33.10 -17.57 24.90
CA LEU A 17 32.59 -16.29 25.39
C LEU A 17 33.01 -15.11 24.50
N MET A 18 34.20 -15.19 23.88
CA MET A 18 34.70 -14.21 22.89
C MET A 18 34.11 -14.42 21.48
N ALA A 19 33.37 -15.50 21.24
CA ALA A 19 32.53 -15.64 20.05
C ALA A 19 31.29 -14.71 20.08
N GLY A 20 31.20 -13.84 21.09
CA GLY A 20 30.30 -12.70 21.12
C GLY A 20 30.54 -11.76 19.93
N LYS A 21 29.74 -11.97 18.89
CA LYS A 21 29.33 -11.00 17.86
C LYS A 21 30.32 -9.85 17.63
N VAL A 22 31.29 -10.06 16.73
CA VAL A 22 32.15 -9.01 16.15
C VAL A 22 31.34 -8.15 15.17
N PHE A 23 30.33 -7.44 15.67
CA PHE A 23 29.59 -6.45 14.91
C PHE A 23 30.09 -5.07 15.35
N ALA A 24 30.55 -4.28 14.38
CA ALA A 24 30.81 -2.84 14.56
C ALA A 24 29.51 -2.04 14.37
N PHE A 25 28.52 -2.63 13.70
CA PHE A 25 27.25 -2.02 13.33
C PHE A 25 26.12 -3.02 13.53
N SER A 26 25.03 -2.54 14.12
CA SER A 26 23.84 -3.35 14.38
C SER A 26 22.59 -2.54 14.08
N CYS A 27 21.54 -3.23 13.66
CA CYS A 27 20.19 -2.69 13.56
C CYS A 27 19.20 -3.55 14.35
N ASN A 28 18.02 -3.02 14.61
CA ASN A 28 16.86 -3.80 15.01
C ASN A 28 15.60 -3.31 14.27
N VAL A 29 14.55 -4.11 14.39
CA VAL A 29 13.20 -3.78 13.94
C VAL A 29 12.30 -3.79 15.16
N ASP A 30 11.56 -2.72 15.41
CA ASP A 30 10.59 -2.56 16.50
C ASP A 30 11.15 -2.93 17.90
N GLY A 31 12.42 -2.59 18.16
CA GLY A 31 13.08 -2.91 19.44
C GLY A 31 13.47 -4.38 19.60
N GLY A 32 13.39 -5.18 18.54
CA GLY A 32 13.75 -6.60 18.52
C GLY A 32 15.25 -6.88 18.65
N SER A 33 15.65 -8.12 18.32
CA SER A 33 17.04 -8.58 18.42
C SER A 33 17.96 -7.84 17.44
N SER A 34 19.25 -7.75 17.81
CA SER A 34 20.29 -7.12 16.96
C SER A 34 20.58 -7.94 15.70
N ILE A 35 20.58 -7.24 14.57
CA ILE A 35 20.78 -7.71 13.19
C ILE A 35 22.07 -7.08 12.67
N GLY A 36 23.04 -7.92 12.27
CA GLY A 36 24.32 -7.47 11.74
C GLY A 36 24.50 -7.66 10.23
N ALA A 37 23.60 -8.40 9.57
CA ALA A 37 23.53 -8.61 8.11
C ALA A 37 22.28 -9.43 7.73
N GLY A 38 22.05 -9.57 6.42
CA GLY A 38 21.11 -10.53 5.85
C GLY A 38 19.72 -9.96 5.61
N THR A 39 18.75 -10.85 5.43
CA THR A 39 17.36 -10.47 5.12
C THR A 39 16.53 -10.45 6.38
N THR A 40 15.74 -9.40 6.58
CA THR A 40 14.82 -9.27 7.71
C THR A 40 13.47 -8.76 7.23
N SER A 41 12.40 -9.33 7.79
CA SER A 41 11.03 -8.87 7.55
C SER A 41 10.70 -7.70 8.48
N VAL A 42 10.12 -6.64 7.91
CA VAL A 42 9.63 -5.45 8.61
C VAL A 42 8.13 -5.39 8.40
N TYR A 43 7.36 -5.66 9.45
CA TYR A 43 5.90 -5.65 9.39
C TYR A 43 5.40 -4.24 9.68
N VAL A 44 4.64 -3.67 8.75
CA VAL A 44 4.20 -2.28 8.81
C VAL A 44 2.70 -2.20 8.66
N ASN A 45 2.06 -1.32 9.43
CA ASN A 45 0.66 -0.98 9.19
C ASN A 45 0.60 0.05 8.07
N LEU A 46 -0.14 -0.26 7.00
CA LEU A 46 -0.32 0.63 5.87
C LEU A 46 -1.57 1.48 6.12
N ASP A 47 -1.37 2.79 6.22
CA ASP A 47 -2.43 3.79 6.23
C ASP A 47 -2.38 4.62 4.93
N PRO A 48 -3.30 4.38 3.99
CA PRO A 48 -3.26 5.01 2.68
C PRO A 48 -3.68 6.48 2.75
N VAL A 49 -2.71 7.38 2.83
CA VAL A 49 -2.97 8.82 2.77
C VAL A 49 -2.64 9.35 1.38
N ILE A 50 -3.64 9.93 0.70
CA ILE A 50 -3.41 10.66 -0.54
C ILE A 50 -2.77 12.02 -0.25
N GLN A 51 -1.64 12.33 -0.89
CA GLN A 51 -1.03 13.66 -0.83
C GLN A 51 -0.84 14.24 -2.24
N PRO A 52 -0.63 15.57 -2.37
CA PRO A 52 -0.34 16.17 -3.66
C PRO A 52 0.93 15.55 -4.28
N GLY A 53 0.79 14.96 -5.46
CA GLY A 53 1.91 14.39 -6.23
C GLY A 53 2.41 13.01 -5.80
N GLN A 54 2.26 12.62 -4.52
CA GLN A 54 2.73 11.34 -3.99
C GLN A 54 1.81 10.81 -2.88
N ASN A 55 1.61 9.51 -2.81
CA ASN A 55 0.89 8.88 -1.70
C ASN A 55 1.90 8.19 -0.79
N LEU A 56 1.92 8.54 0.50
CA LEU A 56 2.81 7.90 1.47
C LEU A 56 2.37 6.45 1.64
N VAL A 57 3.32 5.52 1.48
CA VAL A 57 3.09 4.08 1.68
C VAL A 57 3.44 3.69 3.09
N VAL A 58 4.63 4.09 3.54
CA VAL A 58 5.15 3.71 4.84
C VAL A 58 6.28 4.65 5.27
N ASP A 59 6.28 5.01 6.56
CA ASP A 59 7.40 5.68 7.24
C ASP A 59 8.21 4.62 8.01
N LEU A 60 9.35 4.21 7.45
CA LEU A 60 10.17 3.13 8.04
C LEU A 60 11.06 3.61 9.18
N SER A 61 11.16 4.93 9.39
CA SER A 61 11.87 5.48 10.56
C SER A 61 11.22 5.05 11.88
N GLN A 62 9.94 4.69 11.86
CA GLN A 62 9.24 4.20 13.05
C GLN A 62 9.59 2.75 13.41
N HIS A 63 10.20 2.02 12.49
CA HIS A 63 10.40 0.57 12.61
C HIS A 63 11.87 0.18 12.71
N ILE A 64 12.74 0.79 11.90
CA ILE A 64 14.13 0.35 11.77
C ILE A 64 15.04 1.36 12.44
N SER A 65 15.82 0.89 13.42
CA SER A 65 16.85 1.69 14.08
C SER A 65 18.19 0.98 14.00
N CYS A 66 19.27 1.75 13.83
CA CYS A 66 20.63 1.23 13.76
C CYS A 66 21.59 2.03 14.65
N TRP A 67 22.69 1.42 15.05
CA TRP A 67 23.70 2.04 15.90
C TRP A 67 25.09 1.46 15.60
N ASN A 68 26.11 2.21 15.99
CA ASN A 68 27.49 1.76 16.04
C ASN A 68 27.74 1.05 17.37
N ASP A 69 28.29 -0.16 17.34
CA ASP A 69 28.44 -1.00 18.53
C ASP A 69 29.54 -0.50 19.49
N TYR A 70 30.48 0.32 19.00
CA TYR A 70 31.50 0.98 19.82
C TYR A 70 30.99 2.27 20.47
N GLY A 71 30.37 3.16 19.68
CA GLY A 71 29.94 4.50 20.09
C GLY A 71 31.05 5.54 20.04
N GLY A 72 30.68 6.82 20.24
CA GLY A 72 31.65 7.92 20.30
C GLY A 72 32.38 8.18 18.99
N TRP A 73 31.76 7.82 17.85
CA TRP A 73 32.32 7.98 16.50
C TRP A 73 33.60 7.18 16.23
N TYR A 74 33.90 6.22 17.10
CA TYR A 74 34.98 5.27 16.88
C TYR A 74 34.57 4.20 15.87
N ASP A 75 35.40 3.97 14.84
CA ASP A 75 35.09 3.06 13.73
C ASP A 75 33.71 3.34 13.10
N THR A 76 33.50 4.59 12.69
CA THR A 76 32.21 5.09 12.18
C THR A 76 31.70 4.23 11.02
N ASP A 77 30.39 3.95 11.05
CA ASP A 77 29.73 3.16 10.02
C ASP A 77 29.10 4.04 8.95
N HIS A 78 29.34 3.70 7.69
CA HIS A 78 28.84 4.36 6.50
C HIS A 78 27.79 3.46 5.84
N ILE A 79 26.53 3.91 5.81
CA ILE A 79 25.43 3.15 5.20
C ILE A 79 24.77 3.90 4.06
N ASN A 80 24.39 3.16 3.00
CA ASN A 80 23.60 3.70 1.90
C ASN A 80 22.60 2.64 1.41
N LEU A 81 21.55 3.09 0.73
CA LEU A 81 20.65 2.19 0.02
C LEU A 81 21.19 1.90 -1.37
N VAL A 82 20.88 0.70 -1.86
CA VAL A 82 21.52 0.13 -3.05
C VAL A 82 20.56 0.13 -4.22
N GLN A 83 21.11 0.41 -5.41
CA GLN A 83 20.43 0.25 -6.70
C GLN A 83 19.76 -1.12 -6.79
N GLY A 84 18.56 -1.15 -7.38
CA GLY A 84 17.75 -2.37 -7.51
C GLY A 84 16.72 -2.56 -6.39
N SER A 85 16.77 -1.75 -5.33
CA SER A 85 15.67 -1.67 -4.36
C SER A 85 14.38 -1.26 -5.08
N ALA A 86 13.30 -2.02 -4.88
CA ALA A 86 12.08 -1.92 -5.68
C ALA A 86 10.82 -2.35 -4.91
N PHE A 87 9.65 -2.00 -5.46
CA PHE A 87 8.38 -2.55 -5.03
C PHE A 87 8.30 -4.05 -5.39
N ALA A 88 7.43 -4.76 -4.68
CA ALA A 88 7.17 -6.18 -4.84
C ALA A 88 5.67 -6.46 -4.76
N GLY A 89 5.27 -7.72 -5.00
CA GLY A 89 3.88 -8.15 -4.90
C GLY A 89 2.96 -7.37 -5.85
N SER A 90 1.81 -6.99 -5.34
CA SER A 90 0.78 -6.20 -6.05
C SER A 90 1.27 -4.82 -6.49
N LEU A 91 2.37 -4.33 -5.91
CA LEU A 91 2.97 -3.03 -6.23
C LEU A 91 4.13 -3.11 -7.23
N GLN A 92 4.51 -4.28 -7.74
CA GLN A 92 5.72 -4.45 -8.55
C GLN A 92 5.79 -3.56 -9.81
N SER A 93 4.65 -3.28 -10.44
CA SER A 93 4.58 -2.43 -11.64
C SER A 93 4.60 -0.93 -11.33
N TYR A 94 4.46 -0.54 -10.06
CA TYR A 94 4.34 0.84 -9.65
C TYR A 94 5.70 1.55 -9.62
N LYS A 95 5.63 2.87 -9.79
CA LYS A 95 6.74 3.79 -9.60
C LYS A 95 6.46 4.62 -8.36
N GLY A 96 7.51 5.22 -7.83
CA GLY A 96 7.40 5.97 -6.60
C GLY A 96 8.62 6.82 -6.33
N SER A 97 8.75 7.19 -5.08
CA SER A 97 9.96 7.83 -4.57
C SER A 97 10.31 7.27 -3.21
N LEU A 98 11.60 7.34 -2.91
CA LEU A 98 12.15 6.92 -1.64
C LEU A 98 12.87 8.12 -1.03
N TYR A 99 12.42 8.53 0.15
CA TYR A 99 13.13 9.51 0.95
C TYR A 99 14.22 8.80 1.74
N TRP A 100 15.45 9.28 1.61
CA TRP A 100 16.61 8.79 2.34
C TRP A 100 17.52 9.96 2.69
N ASN A 101 17.80 10.13 3.99
CA ASN A 101 18.83 11.06 4.50
C ASN A 101 18.80 12.43 3.79
N ASN A 102 17.67 13.13 3.92
CA ASN A 102 17.39 14.47 3.38
C ASN A 102 17.30 14.57 1.85
N VAL A 103 17.34 13.47 1.12
CA VAL A 103 17.21 13.45 -0.35
C VAL A 103 16.07 12.51 -0.76
N THR A 104 15.36 12.89 -1.82
CA THR A 104 14.31 12.05 -2.42
C THR A 104 14.82 11.47 -3.74
N TYR A 105 14.75 10.15 -3.87
CA TYR A 105 15.20 9.40 -5.04
C TYR A 105 14.01 8.79 -5.78
N PRO A 106 14.10 8.60 -7.12
CA PRO A 106 13.11 7.80 -7.85
C PRO A 106 13.15 6.36 -7.35
N PHE A 107 11.97 5.73 -7.26
CA PHE A 107 11.83 4.34 -6.86
C PHE A 107 11.11 3.52 -7.95
N PRO A 108 11.65 2.38 -8.43
CA PRO A 108 12.85 1.66 -7.98
C PRO A 108 14.15 2.47 -8.05
N LEU A 109 15.08 2.21 -7.12
CA LEU A 109 16.38 2.89 -7.09
C LEU A 109 17.21 2.52 -8.32
N THR A 110 17.54 3.52 -9.14
CA THR A 110 18.41 3.37 -10.33
C THR A 110 19.88 3.65 -10.03
N THR A 111 20.17 4.23 -8.87
CA THR A 111 21.52 4.54 -8.36
C THR A 111 21.56 4.26 -6.87
N ASN A 112 22.77 4.09 -6.31
CA ASN A 112 22.95 4.08 -4.86
C ASN A 112 22.63 5.47 -4.28
N THR A 113 22.10 5.52 -3.06
CA THR A 113 21.80 6.78 -2.38
C THR A 113 23.05 7.41 -1.78
N ASN A 114 22.91 8.62 -1.23
CA ASN A 114 23.94 9.21 -0.39
C ASN A 114 24.22 8.34 0.85
N VAL A 115 25.38 8.56 1.46
CA VAL A 115 25.81 7.87 2.67
C VAL A 115 25.23 8.57 3.90
N LEU A 116 24.77 7.77 4.86
CA LEU A 116 24.46 8.17 6.23
C LEU A 116 25.54 7.60 7.14
N ASP A 117 26.13 8.47 7.97
CA ASP A 117 27.15 8.09 8.94
C ASP A 117 26.52 7.83 10.31
N ILE A 118 26.92 6.73 10.94
CA ILE A 118 26.45 6.34 12.28
C ILE A 118 27.68 6.06 13.15
N GLY A 119 27.87 6.87 14.18
CA GLY A 119 28.97 6.75 15.13
C GLY A 119 28.55 6.56 16.59
N ASP A 120 27.27 6.77 16.90
CA ASP A 120 26.74 6.65 18.26
C ASP A 120 26.19 5.24 18.54
N LYS A 121 26.29 4.86 19.82
CA LYS A 121 25.74 3.60 20.34
C LYS A 121 24.24 3.67 20.63
N THR A 122 23.71 4.89 20.70
CA THR A 122 22.27 5.14 20.84
C THR A 122 21.59 4.78 19.52
N PRO A 123 20.56 3.92 19.51
CA PRO A 123 19.81 3.59 18.30
C PRO A 123 19.27 4.84 17.60
N MET A 124 19.65 5.00 16.34
CA MET A 124 19.17 6.04 15.45
C MET A 124 18.11 5.46 14.50
N PRO A 125 16.88 5.98 14.52
CA PRO A 125 15.88 5.70 13.48
C PRO A 125 16.42 5.98 12.09
N LEU A 126 16.28 5.03 11.16
CA LEU A 126 16.70 5.26 9.78
C LEU A 126 15.81 6.33 9.13
N PRO A 127 16.37 7.41 8.54
CA PRO A 127 15.61 8.48 7.90
C PRO A 127 15.07 8.02 6.53
N LEU A 128 14.12 7.09 6.56
CA LEU A 128 13.66 6.32 5.40
C LEU A 128 12.13 6.34 5.29
N LYS A 129 11.61 6.83 4.16
CA LYS A 129 10.17 6.78 3.83
C LYS A 129 9.96 6.33 2.39
N LEU A 130 8.85 5.65 2.14
CA LEU A 130 8.49 5.12 0.83
C LEU A 130 7.16 5.70 0.33
N TYR A 131 7.15 6.14 -0.92
CA TYR A 131 6.02 6.79 -1.57
C TYR A 131 5.68 6.09 -2.89
N ILE A 132 4.40 6.02 -3.23
CA ILE A 132 3.92 5.61 -4.56
C ILE A 132 3.53 6.84 -5.36
N THR A 133 3.92 6.85 -6.63
CA THR A 133 3.47 7.83 -7.62
C THR A 133 2.05 7.47 -8.05
N PRO A 134 1.09 8.41 -7.99
CA PRO A 134 -0.25 8.15 -8.45
C PRO A 134 -0.32 7.79 -9.94
N VAL A 135 -0.98 6.69 -10.27
CA VAL A 135 -1.42 6.24 -11.59
C VAL A 135 -2.96 6.20 -11.62
N GLY A 136 -3.57 7.05 -12.44
CA GLY A 136 -5.03 7.16 -12.62
C GLY A 136 -5.71 8.20 -11.72
N ALA A 137 -7.04 8.29 -11.80
CA ALA A 137 -7.82 9.31 -11.09
C ALA A 137 -8.15 8.92 -9.66
N ALA A 138 -8.93 7.85 -9.48
CA ALA A 138 -9.30 7.32 -8.16
C ALA A 138 -9.17 5.80 -8.10
N GLY A 139 -8.11 5.23 -8.67
CA GLY A 139 -7.81 3.80 -8.60
C GLY A 139 -7.40 3.34 -7.19
N GLY A 140 -7.28 2.03 -7.02
CA GLY A 140 -6.76 1.42 -5.79
C GLY A 140 -6.21 0.02 -6.03
N VAL A 141 -5.15 -0.33 -5.31
CA VAL A 141 -4.57 -1.68 -5.33
C VAL A 141 -4.83 -2.35 -3.99
N VAL A 142 -5.37 -3.56 -4.04
CA VAL A 142 -5.57 -4.38 -2.84
C VAL A 142 -4.23 -4.97 -2.42
N ILE A 143 -3.84 -4.72 -1.17
CA ILE A 143 -2.69 -5.34 -0.52
C ILE A 143 -3.21 -6.19 0.63
N LYS A 144 -2.79 -7.45 0.66
CA LYS A 144 -3.20 -8.38 1.73
C LYS A 144 -2.21 -8.34 2.89
N ALA A 145 -2.71 -8.59 4.10
CA ALA A 145 -1.85 -8.84 5.25
C ALA A 145 -0.91 -10.02 4.96
N GLY A 146 0.36 -9.87 5.31
CA GLY A 146 1.44 -10.83 5.02
C GLY A 146 2.10 -10.66 3.64
N GLU A 147 1.62 -9.77 2.79
CA GLU A 147 2.19 -9.53 1.46
C GLU A 147 3.48 -8.68 1.54
N VAL A 148 4.53 -9.10 0.83
CA VAL A 148 5.75 -8.30 0.65
C VAL A 148 5.49 -7.20 -0.38
N ILE A 149 5.54 -5.94 0.05
CA ILE A 149 5.22 -4.77 -0.78
C ILE A 149 6.46 -4.10 -1.36
N ALA A 150 7.63 -4.26 -0.73
CA ALA A 150 8.90 -3.71 -1.21
C ALA A 150 10.09 -4.51 -0.67
N ARG A 151 11.20 -4.45 -1.40
CA ARG A 151 12.50 -4.96 -0.95
C ARG A 151 13.51 -3.82 -1.03
N ILE A 152 14.06 -3.45 0.12
CA ILE A 152 15.04 -2.37 0.24
C ILE A 152 16.39 -2.98 0.59
N HIS A 153 17.37 -2.79 -0.28
CA HIS A 153 18.73 -3.26 -0.09
C HIS A 153 19.58 -2.13 0.50
N MET A 154 20.33 -2.45 1.54
CA MET A 154 21.21 -1.51 2.24
C MET A 154 22.61 -2.09 2.33
N TYR A 155 23.60 -1.27 2.04
CA TYR A 155 25.01 -1.58 2.15
C TYR A 155 25.61 -0.84 3.34
N LYS A 156 26.57 -1.49 4.00
CA LYS A 156 27.31 -0.95 5.12
C LYS A 156 28.80 -1.20 4.96
N ILE A 157 29.63 -0.22 5.31
CA ILE A 157 31.08 -0.34 5.49
C ILE A 157 31.55 0.60 6.62
N ALA A 158 32.51 0.18 7.45
CA ALA A 158 33.08 1.00 8.53
C ALA A 158 34.42 1.64 8.12
N THR A 159 34.93 2.55 8.96
CA THR A 159 36.14 3.34 8.69
C THR A 159 37.46 2.54 8.84
N LEU A 160 37.59 1.69 9.87
CA LEU A 160 38.86 1.06 10.21
C LEU A 160 39.09 -0.27 9.47
N GLY A 161 40.36 -0.54 9.16
CA GLY A 161 40.77 -1.80 8.53
C GLY A 161 40.11 -2.02 7.17
N SER A 162 39.51 -3.19 6.97
CA SER A 162 38.74 -3.51 5.76
C SER A 162 37.32 -2.97 5.77
N GLY A 163 36.91 -2.26 6.83
CA GLY A 163 35.56 -1.74 7.02
C GLY A 163 34.48 -2.80 7.25
N ASN A 164 34.82 -4.10 7.18
CA ASN A 164 33.90 -5.22 7.40
C ASN A 164 32.55 -5.04 6.69
N PRO A 165 32.52 -5.00 5.34
CA PRO A 165 31.31 -4.67 4.61
C PRO A 165 30.18 -5.68 4.87
N ARG A 166 28.95 -5.19 4.94
CA ARG A 166 27.74 -5.99 5.19
C ARG A 166 26.61 -5.55 4.27
N ASN A 167 25.75 -6.51 3.93
CA ASN A 167 24.54 -6.26 3.15
C ASN A 167 23.31 -6.62 3.98
N PHE A 168 22.29 -5.80 3.86
CA PHE A 168 20.99 -5.98 4.48
C PHE A 168 19.90 -5.95 3.40
N THR A 169 18.85 -6.74 3.59
CA THR A 169 17.62 -6.65 2.80
C THR A 169 16.44 -6.56 3.74
N TRP A 170 15.73 -5.44 3.67
CA TRP A 170 14.49 -5.20 4.41
C TRP A 170 13.31 -5.60 3.51
N ASN A 171 12.67 -6.72 3.83
CA ASN A 171 11.41 -7.12 3.23
C ASN A 171 10.29 -6.38 3.95
N ILE A 172 9.67 -5.40 3.28
CA ILE A 172 8.58 -4.63 3.86
C ILE A 172 7.29 -5.40 3.64
N ILE A 173 6.60 -5.75 4.71
CA ILE A 173 5.42 -6.63 4.70
C ILE A 173 4.23 -5.88 5.29
N SER A 174 3.09 -5.93 4.60
CA SER A 174 1.85 -5.34 5.13
C SER A 174 1.34 -6.16 6.30
N ASN A 175 1.04 -5.52 7.42
CA ASN A 175 0.46 -6.17 8.60
C ASN A 175 -1.07 -6.22 8.54
N ASN A 176 -1.70 -5.31 7.78
CA ASN A 176 -3.15 -5.23 7.59
C ASN A 176 -3.56 -5.39 6.12
N ASN A 177 -4.82 -5.76 5.90
CA ASN A 177 -5.44 -5.65 4.58
C ASN A 177 -5.73 -4.18 4.31
N VAL A 178 -5.39 -3.69 3.12
CA VAL A 178 -5.60 -2.29 2.74
C VAL A 178 -5.86 -2.17 1.25
N VAL A 179 -6.57 -1.13 0.83
CA VAL A 179 -6.61 -0.69 -0.57
C VAL A 179 -5.80 0.57 -0.70
N MET A 180 -4.60 0.49 -1.28
CA MET A 180 -3.73 1.64 -1.50
C MET A 180 -4.25 2.48 -2.67
N PRO A 181 -4.64 3.75 -2.46
CA PRO A 181 -5.01 4.67 -3.51
C PRO A 181 -3.83 4.83 -4.45
N THR A 182 -4.10 4.57 -5.72
CA THR A 182 -3.15 4.84 -6.78
C THR A 182 -3.48 6.13 -7.47
N GLY A 183 -4.57 6.81 -7.14
CA GLY A 183 -4.95 8.08 -7.76
C GLY A 183 -4.53 9.31 -6.96
N GLY A 184 -4.75 10.49 -7.55
CA GLY A 184 -4.78 11.76 -6.83
C GLY A 184 -6.08 11.96 -6.04
N CYS A 185 -7.06 11.10 -6.27
CA CYS A 185 -8.35 11.06 -5.61
C CYS A 185 -8.64 9.68 -5.02
N THR A 186 -9.57 9.62 -4.08
CA THR A 186 -10.06 8.36 -3.49
C THR A 186 -11.56 8.46 -3.19
N VAL A 187 -12.17 7.31 -2.96
CA VAL A 187 -13.59 7.18 -2.63
C VAL A 187 -13.78 6.79 -1.17
N ASP A 188 -14.95 7.14 -0.62
CA ASP A 188 -15.30 6.82 0.78
C ASP A 188 -15.40 5.31 1.02
N SER A 189 -15.87 4.59 0.01
CA SER A 189 -15.92 3.14 0.04
C SER A 189 -15.58 2.56 -1.32
N ARG A 190 -14.74 1.53 -1.32
CA ARG A 190 -14.38 0.73 -2.49
C ARG A 190 -15.43 -0.33 -2.82
N ASN A 191 -16.28 -0.67 -1.84
CA ASN A 191 -17.40 -1.61 -1.99
C ASN A 191 -18.65 -1.01 -1.36
N VAL A 192 -19.67 -0.74 -2.16
CA VAL A 192 -20.94 -0.21 -1.69
C VAL A 192 -22.02 -1.27 -1.90
N THR A 193 -22.72 -1.64 -0.83
CA THR A 193 -23.90 -2.50 -0.88
C THR A 193 -25.13 -1.63 -0.66
N VAL A 194 -26.12 -1.75 -1.55
CA VAL A 194 -27.39 -1.02 -1.47
C VAL A 194 -28.51 -2.03 -1.63
N ASP A 195 -29.41 -2.05 -0.65
CA ASP A 195 -30.63 -2.85 -0.70
C ASP A 195 -31.76 -1.99 -1.27
N LEU A 196 -32.34 -2.44 -2.39
CA LEU A 196 -33.51 -1.81 -2.97
C LEU A 196 -34.76 -2.21 -2.17
N PRO A 197 -35.71 -1.28 -1.90
CA PRO A 197 -37.05 -1.66 -1.47
C PRO A 197 -37.74 -2.51 -2.54
N ASP A 198 -38.77 -3.27 -2.17
CA ASP A 198 -39.51 -4.13 -3.10
C ASP A 198 -39.93 -3.38 -4.39
N PHE A 199 -39.93 -4.10 -5.51
CA PHE A 199 -40.25 -3.55 -6.83
C PHE A 199 -41.58 -2.76 -6.82
N PRO A 200 -41.63 -1.52 -7.37
CA PRO A 200 -40.60 -0.80 -8.13
C PRO A 200 -39.83 0.25 -7.30
N GLY A 201 -39.40 -0.10 -6.08
CA GLY A 201 -38.68 0.79 -5.17
C GLY A 201 -37.34 1.33 -5.71
N SER A 202 -36.85 2.40 -5.08
CA SER A 202 -35.56 3.01 -5.39
C SER A 202 -34.79 3.34 -4.10
N ALA A 203 -33.48 3.44 -4.21
CA ALA A 203 -32.59 3.79 -3.11
C ALA A 203 -31.43 4.68 -3.58
N GLU A 204 -31.01 5.61 -2.74
CA GLU A 204 -29.79 6.41 -2.97
C GLU A 204 -28.54 5.57 -2.73
N ILE A 205 -27.50 5.81 -3.52
CA ILE A 205 -26.20 5.14 -3.40
C ILE A 205 -25.24 6.08 -2.65
N PRO A 206 -24.82 5.75 -1.41
CA PRO A 206 -23.99 6.62 -0.59
C PRO A 206 -22.50 6.53 -0.99
N LEU A 207 -22.17 6.99 -2.19
CA LEU A 207 -20.79 7.02 -2.72
C LEU A 207 -20.34 8.45 -3.00
N GLY A 208 -19.18 8.82 -2.46
CA GLY A 208 -18.50 10.08 -2.73
C GLY A 208 -17.03 9.90 -3.08
N VAL A 209 -16.45 10.95 -3.65
CA VAL A 209 -15.04 11.06 -4.04
C VAL A 209 -14.45 12.36 -3.52
N TYR A 210 -13.16 12.34 -3.18
CA TYR A 210 -12.38 13.53 -2.83
C TYR A 210 -10.94 13.40 -3.32
N CYS A 211 -10.26 14.52 -3.48
CA CYS A 211 -8.93 14.62 -4.06
C CYS A 211 -7.94 15.32 -3.14
N SER A 212 -6.66 14.96 -3.23
CA SER A 212 -5.59 15.59 -2.43
C SER A 212 -5.31 17.03 -2.88
N SER A 213 -5.62 17.33 -4.13
CA SER A 213 -5.54 18.64 -4.80
C SER A 213 -6.78 18.86 -5.66
N GLU A 214 -6.96 20.07 -6.16
CA GLU A 214 -8.07 20.37 -7.08
C GLU A 214 -7.91 19.58 -8.39
N GLN A 215 -8.92 18.79 -8.75
CA GLN A 215 -8.93 17.95 -9.94
C GLN A 215 -10.28 18.07 -10.64
N LYS A 216 -10.26 18.11 -11.97
CA LYS A 216 -11.48 17.91 -12.75
C LYS A 216 -11.71 16.42 -12.96
N LEU A 217 -12.86 15.93 -12.52
CA LEU A 217 -13.18 14.51 -12.54
C LEU A 217 -14.48 14.23 -13.27
N SER A 218 -14.44 13.14 -14.03
CA SER A 218 -15.63 12.44 -14.52
C SER A 218 -15.63 11.01 -13.98
N PHE A 219 -16.80 10.37 -13.97
CA PHE A 219 -16.90 8.93 -13.76
C PHE A 219 -17.75 8.27 -14.85
N TYR A 220 -17.59 6.97 -15.04
CA TYR A 220 -18.49 6.18 -15.86
C TYR A 220 -18.84 4.85 -15.17
N LEU A 221 -19.99 4.29 -15.53
CA LEU A 221 -20.45 3.00 -15.03
C LEU A 221 -19.96 1.87 -15.92
N SER A 222 -19.73 0.68 -15.36
CA SER A 222 -19.41 -0.53 -16.10
C SER A 222 -20.14 -1.75 -15.54
N GLY A 223 -20.48 -2.70 -16.41
CA GLY A 223 -21.20 -3.92 -16.03
C GLY A 223 -21.92 -4.55 -17.22
N ALA A 224 -22.40 -5.78 -17.05
CA ALA A 224 -23.21 -6.45 -18.06
C ALA A 224 -24.62 -5.86 -18.10
N THR A 225 -25.11 -5.50 -19.28
CA THR A 225 -26.46 -4.96 -19.50
C THR A 225 -27.28 -5.87 -20.39
N THR A 226 -28.61 -5.78 -20.30
CA THR A 226 -29.55 -6.61 -21.05
C THR A 226 -30.22 -5.90 -22.22
N ASP A 227 -30.15 -4.57 -22.26
CA ASP A 227 -30.79 -3.70 -23.24
C ASP A 227 -29.78 -3.11 -24.24
N SER A 228 -30.27 -2.71 -25.42
CA SER A 228 -29.44 -2.07 -26.45
C SER A 228 -29.00 -0.65 -26.10
N SER A 229 -29.75 0.03 -25.23
CA SER A 229 -29.39 1.36 -24.70
C SER A 229 -28.31 1.28 -23.62
N ARG A 230 -27.99 0.08 -23.12
CA ARG A 230 -26.98 -0.22 -22.12
C ARG A 230 -27.24 0.47 -20.77
N GLN A 231 -28.50 0.50 -20.36
CA GLN A 231 -29.02 1.21 -19.18
C GLN A 231 -29.59 0.28 -18.10
N VAL A 232 -29.86 -0.98 -18.44
CA VAL A 232 -30.40 -1.98 -17.51
C VAL A 232 -29.35 -3.06 -17.28
N PHE A 233 -28.73 -3.02 -16.11
CA PHE A 233 -27.76 -4.00 -15.65
C PHE A 233 -28.43 -5.34 -15.37
N ALA A 234 -27.77 -6.41 -15.81
CA ALA A 234 -28.30 -7.76 -15.74
C ALA A 234 -28.51 -8.23 -14.28
N ASN A 235 -29.59 -9.00 -14.07
CA ASN A 235 -29.82 -9.68 -12.81
C ASN A 235 -28.90 -10.91 -12.70
N THR A 236 -27.89 -10.83 -11.84
CA THR A 236 -26.89 -11.86 -11.56
C THR A 236 -27.24 -12.74 -10.37
N ALA A 237 -28.45 -12.62 -9.80
CA ALA A 237 -28.90 -13.50 -8.71
C ALA A 237 -28.82 -14.99 -9.11
N PRO A 238 -28.78 -15.93 -8.16
CA PRO A 238 -28.82 -17.37 -8.47
C PRO A 238 -30.11 -17.76 -9.20
N ASP A 239 -30.01 -18.54 -10.27
CA ASP A 239 -31.15 -18.89 -11.15
C ASP A 239 -32.34 -19.49 -10.41
N ALA A 240 -32.11 -20.28 -9.35
CA ALA A 240 -33.16 -20.89 -8.54
C ALA A 240 -34.08 -19.88 -7.84
N THR A 241 -33.62 -18.65 -7.62
CA THR A 241 -34.37 -17.59 -6.93
C THR A 241 -34.59 -16.35 -7.80
N LYS A 242 -34.03 -16.32 -9.00
CA LYS A 242 -33.90 -15.13 -9.84
C LYS A 242 -35.26 -14.63 -10.33
N ALA A 243 -35.53 -13.33 -10.12
CA ALA A 243 -36.62 -12.65 -10.81
C ALA A 243 -36.33 -12.51 -12.32
N SER A 244 -37.34 -12.75 -13.16
CA SER A 244 -37.24 -12.60 -14.62
C SER A 244 -37.85 -11.29 -15.10
N GLY A 245 -37.36 -10.78 -16.25
CA GLY A 245 -37.87 -9.56 -16.87
C GLY A 245 -37.48 -8.25 -16.19
N VAL A 246 -36.55 -8.31 -15.22
CA VAL A 246 -36.10 -7.15 -14.45
C VAL A 246 -34.58 -7.18 -14.24
N GLY A 247 -33.98 -6.00 -14.18
CA GLY A 247 -32.60 -5.74 -13.80
C GLY A 247 -32.50 -4.47 -12.96
N VAL A 248 -31.31 -3.90 -12.85
CA VAL A 248 -31.06 -2.67 -12.08
C VAL A 248 -30.67 -1.54 -13.03
N THR A 249 -31.14 -0.32 -12.77
CA THR A 249 -30.77 0.89 -13.49
C THR A 249 -30.26 1.93 -12.51
N LEU A 250 -29.22 2.67 -12.90
CA LEU A 250 -28.71 3.79 -12.13
C LEU A 250 -29.13 5.12 -12.74
N MET A 251 -29.49 6.06 -11.87
CA MET A 251 -29.92 7.41 -12.23
C MET A 251 -29.06 8.45 -11.53
N ARG A 252 -28.92 9.62 -12.16
CA ARG A 252 -28.35 10.82 -11.55
C ARG A 252 -29.18 12.01 -11.97
N ASN A 253 -29.64 12.81 -11.00
CA ASN A 253 -30.47 13.99 -11.25
C ASN A 253 -31.69 13.71 -12.16
N GLY A 254 -32.34 12.56 -11.98
CA GLY A 254 -33.50 12.15 -12.78
C GLY A 254 -33.18 11.56 -14.17
N LYS A 255 -31.91 11.54 -14.59
CA LYS A 255 -31.48 10.94 -15.87
C LYS A 255 -30.92 9.53 -15.64
N ILE A 256 -31.38 8.57 -16.44
CA ILE A 256 -30.82 7.21 -16.49
C ILE A 256 -29.43 7.26 -17.16
N LEU A 257 -28.46 6.60 -16.55
CA LEU A 257 -27.08 6.54 -17.04
C LEU A 257 -26.84 5.26 -17.84
N ALA A 258 -26.18 5.39 -18.99
CA ALA A 258 -25.70 4.23 -19.73
C ALA A 258 -24.29 3.81 -19.26
N THR A 259 -23.97 2.52 -19.35
CA THR A 259 -22.57 2.07 -19.13
C THR A 259 -21.62 2.75 -20.13
N GLY A 260 -20.41 3.10 -19.69
CA GLY A 260 -19.40 3.79 -20.48
C GLY A 260 -19.70 5.25 -20.82
N GLU A 261 -20.83 5.82 -20.36
CA GLU A 261 -21.09 7.26 -20.47
C GLU A 261 -20.27 8.01 -19.43
N ASN A 262 -19.46 8.97 -19.86
CA ASN A 262 -18.73 9.86 -18.96
C ASN A 262 -19.68 10.88 -18.34
N VAL A 263 -19.68 10.95 -17.01
CA VAL A 263 -20.51 11.85 -16.22
C VAL A 263 -19.60 12.78 -15.42
N SER A 264 -19.63 14.07 -15.76
CA SER A 264 -18.81 15.08 -15.10
C SER A 264 -19.22 15.31 -13.65
N LEU A 265 -18.21 15.39 -12.77
CA LEU A 265 -18.32 15.89 -11.40
C LEU A 265 -17.83 17.33 -11.30
N GLY A 266 -17.27 17.88 -12.38
CA GLY A 266 -16.59 19.16 -12.37
C GLY A 266 -15.35 19.11 -11.47
N THR A 267 -15.16 20.17 -10.69
CA THR A 267 -13.99 20.34 -9.85
C THR A 267 -14.19 19.69 -8.48
N VAL A 268 -13.34 18.71 -8.16
CA VAL A 268 -13.31 17.99 -6.89
C VAL A 268 -12.03 18.36 -6.14
N ASN A 269 -12.15 18.65 -4.86
CA ASN A 269 -11.03 19.02 -3.99
C ASN A 269 -11.00 18.10 -2.75
N LYS A 270 -10.42 18.58 -1.64
CA LYS A 270 -10.35 17.82 -0.38
C LYS A 270 -11.71 17.55 0.26
N SER A 271 -12.74 18.32 -0.11
CA SER A 271 -14.10 18.12 0.35
C SER A 271 -14.77 17.02 -0.46
N LYS A 272 -15.41 16.09 0.24
CA LYS A 272 -16.18 15.00 -0.36
C LYS A 272 -17.27 15.56 -1.28
N VAL A 273 -17.29 15.06 -2.52
CA VAL A 273 -18.35 15.29 -3.50
C VAL A 273 -19.15 13.99 -3.68
N PRO A 274 -20.44 13.96 -3.30
CA PRO A 274 -21.31 12.83 -3.59
C PRO A 274 -21.50 12.65 -5.11
N LEU A 275 -21.54 11.41 -5.58
CA LEU A 275 -21.82 11.15 -7.00
C LEU A 275 -23.29 11.45 -7.35
N GLY A 276 -24.19 11.45 -6.37
CA GLY A 276 -25.62 11.70 -6.57
C GLY A 276 -26.31 10.60 -7.38
N LEU A 277 -25.89 9.35 -7.16
CA LEU A 277 -26.45 8.19 -7.84
C LEU A 277 -27.61 7.60 -7.02
N SER A 278 -28.66 7.20 -7.72
CA SER A 278 -29.73 6.36 -7.17
C SER A 278 -29.91 5.10 -8.01
N ALA A 279 -30.32 4.01 -7.38
CA ALA A 279 -30.65 2.75 -8.01
C ALA A 279 -32.16 2.54 -8.03
N THR A 280 -32.65 1.94 -9.11
CA THR A 280 -34.04 1.49 -9.25
C THR A 280 -34.09 0.25 -10.14
N TYR A 281 -35.27 -0.36 -10.27
CA TYR A 281 -35.49 -1.50 -11.15
C TYR A 281 -35.69 -1.07 -12.60
N GLY A 282 -35.00 -1.72 -13.53
CA GLY A 282 -35.21 -1.57 -14.97
C GLY A 282 -35.93 -2.78 -15.53
N GLN A 283 -37.04 -2.59 -16.26
CA GLN A 283 -37.73 -3.69 -16.94
C GLN A 283 -36.98 -4.08 -18.22
N THR A 284 -36.78 -5.38 -18.42
CA THR A 284 -36.04 -5.95 -19.57
C THR A 284 -36.95 -6.68 -20.55
N GLY A 285 -38.24 -6.81 -20.23
CA GLY A 285 -39.25 -7.44 -21.08
C GLY A 285 -40.68 -7.16 -20.59
N ASN A 286 -41.66 -7.74 -21.28
CA ASN A 286 -43.08 -7.44 -21.06
C ASN A 286 -43.70 -8.12 -19.84
N LYS A 287 -42.99 -9.06 -19.20
CA LYS A 287 -43.46 -9.79 -18.01
C LYS A 287 -42.35 -9.81 -16.97
N VAL A 288 -42.68 -9.35 -15.77
CA VAL A 288 -41.80 -9.44 -14.60
C VAL A 288 -42.31 -10.58 -13.71
N SER A 289 -41.42 -11.48 -13.29
CA SER A 289 -41.75 -12.51 -12.30
C SER A 289 -41.12 -12.20 -10.94
N ALA A 290 -41.77 -12.64 -9.86
CA ALA A 290 -41.22 -12.53 -8.52
C ALA A 290 -39.89 -13.30 -8.39
N GLY A 291 -39.02 -12.80 -7.51
CA GLY A 291 -37.72 -13.40 -7.21
C GLY A 291 -36.69 -12.36 -6.75
N THR A 292 -35.47 -12.82 -6.55
CA THR A 292 -34.30 -12.04 -6.14
C THR A 292 -33.74 -11.26 -7.32
N VAL A 293 -33.33 -10.01 -7.06
CA VAL A 293 -32.59 -9.16 -7.99
C VAL A 293 -31.24 -8.81 -7.39
N GLN A 294 -30.17 -9.00 -8.15
CA GLN A 294 -28.82 -8.57 -7.78
C GLN A 294 -28.08 -8.11 -9.03
N SER A 295 -27.33 -7.01 -8.94
CA SER A 295 -26.41 -6.57 -9.99
C SER A 295 -25.12 -6.06 -9.36
N VAL A 296 -24.00 -6.29 -10.04
CA VAL A 296 -22.69 -5.75 -9.66
C VAL A 296 -22.28 -4.72 -10.71
N ILE A 297 -22.11 -3.46 -10.27
CA ILE A 297 -21.88 -2.32 -11.15
C ILE A 297 -20.56 -1.66 -10.75
N GLY A 298 -19.63 -1.55 -11.69
CA GLY A 298 -18.36 -0.85 -11.51
C GLY A 298 -18.53 0.65 -11.71
N VAL A 299 -17.78 1.43 -10.93
CA VAL A 299 -17.64 2.88 -11.09
C VAL A 299 -16.18 3.19 -11.32
N THR A 300 -15.86 3.79 -12.46
CA THR A 300 -14.49 4.18 -12.80
C THR A 300 -14.39 5.69 -12.90
N PHE A 301 -13.38 6.27 -12.25
CA PHE A 301 -13.08 7.70 -12.32
C PHE A 301 -11.99 7.97 -13.33
N ILE A 302 -12.12 9.09 -14.04
CA ILE A 302 -11.13 9.62 -14.98
C ILE A 302 -10.94 11.11 -14.72
N TYR A 303 -9.74 11.62 -15.02
CA TYR A 303 -9.54 13.06 -15.13
C TYR A 303 -10.19 13.59 -16.41
N GLU A 304 -10.67 14.82 -16.37
CA GLU A 304 -11.19 15.55 -17.54
C GLU A 304 -10.09 16.28 -18.32
#